data_AF-A0A1G5S7Q2-F1
#
_entry.id   AF-A0A1G5S7Q2-F1
#
_cell.length_a   1.000
_cell.length_b   1.000
_cell.length_c   1.000
_cell.angle_alpha   90.00
_cell.angle_beta   90.00
_cell.angle_gamma   90.00
#
_symmetry.space_group_name_H-M   'P 1'
#
loop_
_entity.id
_entity.type
_entity.pdbx_description
1 polymer ?
#
loop_
_entity_poly.entity_id
_entity_poly.type
_entity_poly.pdbx_seq_one_letter_code
_entity_poly.pdbx_strand_id
1 'polypeptide(L)'
;MKKYLNQTNGFTLVELIISIALIGLIASFFLALFTSGFANIIGMGNKTKAMNNNAMVIMDEIYKTPSLISSVSNDEIDLGYGDNVTINVASGGSIPTGLKKVEIEVFYAPDRSVKLTSLVPSS
;
A
#
# COMPACT_ATOMS: atom_id res chain seq x y z
N MET A 1 6.28 2.73 72.54
CA MET A 1 6.68 3.16 71.18
C MET A 1 6.36 2.05 70.20
N LYS A 2 5.46 2.31 69.23
CA LYS A 2 5.05 1.33 68.21
C LYS A 2 6.22 1.00 67.29
N LYS A 3 6.59 -0.28 67.20
CA LYS A 3 7.60 -0.79 66.27
C LYS A 3 6.98 -1.92 65.44
N TYR A 4 6.27 -1.56 64.37
CA TYR A 4 5.79 -2.51 63.36
C TYR A 4 5.82 -1.82 61.98
N LEU A 5 6.99 -1.86 61.35
CA LEU A 5 7.17 -1.52 59.93
C LEU A 5 8.39 -2.28 59.45
N ASN A 6 8.30 -3.62 59.38
CA ASN A 6 9.27 -4.46 58.67
C ASN A 6 8.57 -5.77 58.28
N GLN A 7 7.75 -5.71 57.23
CA GLN A 7 7.39 -6.89 56.44
C GLN A 7 8.23 -6.87 55.16
N THR A 8 9.44 -7.41 55.23
CA THR A 8 10.26 -7.71 54.05
C THR A 8 9.89 -9.11 53.57
N ASN A 9 8.66 -9.29 53.09
CA ASN A 9 8.28 -10.50 52.38
C ASN A 9 8.82 -10.36 50.96
N GLY A 10 9.90 -11.05 50.64
CA GLY A 10 10.43 -11.11 49.28
C GLY A 10 9.40 -11.70 48.32
N PHE A 11 9.52 -11.35 47.03
CA PHE A 11 8.66 -11.86 45.96
C PHE A 11 8.68 -13.38 45.95
N THR A 12 7.50 -14.02 45.93
CA THR A 12 7.45 -15.48 45.85
C THR A 12 7.76 -15.93 44.42
N LEU A 13 8.39 -17.09 44.26
CA LEU A 13 8.71 -17.66 42.93
C LEU A 13 7.44 -17.86 42.08
N VAL A 14 6.32 -18.17 42.74
CA VAL A 14 5.00 -18.30 42.10
C VAL A 14 4.51 -16.96 41.55
N GLU A 15 4.62 -15.88 42.34
CA GLU A 15 4.21 -14.53 41.93
C GLU A 15 5.04 -14.02 40.74
N LEU A 16 6.34 -14.36 40.69
CA LEU A 16 7.20 -14.05 39.55
C LEU A 16 6.75 -14.78 38.27
N ILE A 17 6.47 -16.08 38.38
CA ILE A 17 6.00 -16.88 37.23
C ILE A 17 4.68 -16.34 36.70
N ILE A 18 3.73 -16.04 37.59
CA ILE A 18 2.43 -15.46 37.21
C ILE A 18 2.60 -14.10 36.54
N SER A 19 3.50 -13.26 37.06
CA SER A 19 3.77 -11.93 36.48
C SER A 19 4.36 -12.04 35.07
N ILE A 20 5.32 -12.93 34.84
CA ILE A 20 5.90 -13.17 33.51
C ILE A 20 4.86 -13.74 32.55
N ALA A 21 4.00 -14.66 33.03
CA ALA A 21 2.92 -15.22 32.23
C ALA A 21 1.91 -14.13 31.79
N LEU A 22 1.54 -13.23 32.70
CA LEU A 22 0.66 -12.10 32.39
C LEU A 22 1.30 -11.13 31.38
N ILE A 23 2.58 -10.80 31.55
CA ILE A 23 3.31 -9.94 30.61
C ILE A 23 3.37 -10.60 29.22
N GLY A 24 3.66 -11.90 29.15
CA GLY A 24 3.68 -12.64 27.88
C GLY A 24 2.32 -12.66 27.19
N LEU A 25 1.25 -12.85 27.95
CA LEU A 25 -0.12 -12.81 27.44
C LEU A 25 -0.46 -11.43 26.86
N ILE A 26 -0.14 -10.36 27.59
CA ILE A 26 -0.34 -8.98 27.10
C ILE A 26 0.50 -8.71 25.86
N ALA A 27 1.78 -9.09 25.86
CA ALA A 27 2.69 -8.88 24.74
C ALA A 27 2.21 -9.57 23.45
N SER A 28 1.54 -10.72 23.55
CA SER A 28 1.00 -11.43 22.39
C SER A 28 -0.02 -10.60 21.59
N PHE A 29 -0.86 -9.82 22.26
CA PHE A 29 -1.84 -8.95 21.60
C PHE A 29 -1.14 -7.82 20.84
N PHE A 30 -0.13 -7.21 21.45
CA PHE A 30 0.64 -6.15 20.81
C PHE A 30 1.43 -6.65 19.62
N LEU A 31 2.00 -7.86 19.70
CA LEU A 31 2.76 -8.44 18.60
C LEU A 31 1.93 -8.56 17.32
N ALA A 32 0.68 -9.04 17.42
CA ALA A 32 -0.22 -9.14 16.28
C ALA A 32 -0.53 -7.77 15.64
N LEU A 33 -0.74 -6.74 16.47
CA LEU A 33 -0.96 -5.37 15.99
C LEU A 33 0.26 -4.82 15.26
N PHE A 34 1.46 -5.03 15.80
CA PHE A 34 2.69 -4.60 15.14
C PHE A 34 2.92 -5.33 13.83
N THR A 35 2.75 -6.66 13.79
CA THR A 35 2.90 -7.43 12.55
C THR A 35 1.96 -6.94 11.44
N SER A 36 0.68 -6.72 11.76
CA SER A 36 -0.27 -6.16 10.79
C SER A 36 0.09 -4.72 10.39
N GLY A 37 0.50 -3.89 11.35
CA GLY A 37 0.90 -2.51 11.10
C GLY A 37 2.08 -2.42 10.13
N PHE A 38 3.14 -3.19 10.37
CA PHE A 38 4.31 -3.24 9.48
C PHE A 38 3.97 -3.75 8.08
N ALA A 39 3.15 -4.80 7.97
CA ALA A 39 2.70 -5.31 6.67
C ALA A 39 1.93 -4.23 5.87
N ASN A 40 1.07 -3.46 6.54
CA ASN A 40 0.33 -2.36 5.91
C ASN A 40 1.23 -1.21 5.48
N ILE A 41 2.24 -0.85 6.28
CA ILE A 41 3.21 0.20 5.94
C ILE A 41 4.00 -0.18 4.68
N ILE A 42 4.51 -1.41 4.62
CA ILE A 42 5.25 -1.90 3.45
C ILE A 42 4.35 -1.91 2.22
N GLY A 43 3.11 -2.41 2.36
CA GLY A 43 2.14 -2.43 1.27
C GLY A 43 1.79 -1.02 0.76
N MET A 44 1.70 -0.03 1.65
CA MET A 44 1.49 1.37 1.27
C MET A 44 2.71 1.96 0.58
N GLY A 45 3.92 1.60 1.01
CA GLY A 45 5.16 1.98 0.33
C GLY A 45 5.19 1.52 -1.13
N ASN A 46 4.83 0.26 -1.39
CA ASN A 46 4.75 -0.28 -2.75
C ASN A 46 3.66 0.43 -3.57
N LYS A 47 2.50 0.71 -2.97
CA LYS A 47 1.43 1.50 -3.61
C LYS A 47 1.90 2.89 -4.02
N THR A 48 2.62 3.60 -3.15
CA THR A 48 3.14 4.94 -3.44
C THR A 48 4.18 4.90 -4.56
N LYS A 49 5.05 3.88 -4.59
CA LYS A 49 6.02 3.70 -5.68
C LYS A 49 5.32 3.46 -7.03
N ALA A 50 4.36 2.53 -7.07
CA ALA A 50 3.57 2.24 -8.26
C ALA A 50 2.80 3.47 -8.78
N MET A 51 2.23 4.26 -7.87
CA MET A 51 1.54 5.51 -8.23
C MET A 51 2.52 6.56 -8.78
N ASN A 52 3.56 6.90 -8.02
CA ASN A 52 4.40 8.07 -8.31
C ASN A 52 5.42 7.81 -9.42
N ASN A 53 6.01 6.63 -9.47
CA ASN A 53 7.10 6.34 -10.40
C ASN A 53 6.59 5.77 -11.73
N ASN A 54 5.45 5.08 -11.73
CA ASN A 54 4.95 4.38 -12.92
C ASN A 54 3.71 5.09 -13.46
N ALA A 55 2.61 5.09 -12.69
CA ALA A 55 1.33 5.60 -13.19
C ALA A 55 1.38 7.10 -13.55
N MET A 56 1.96 7.93 -12.69
CA MET A 56 2.06 9.37 -12.93
C MET A 56 3.00 9.73 -14.08
N VAL A 57 4.14 9.04 -14.18
CA VAL A 57 5.11 9.28 -15.27
C VAL A 57 4.49 8.93 -16.61
N ILE A 58 3.83 7.78 -16.72
CA ILE A 58 3.12 7.38 -17.93
C ILE A 58 1.99 8.36 -18.26
N MET A 59 1.23 8.81 -17.25
CA MET A 59 0.16 9.77 -17.46
C MET A 59 0.69 11.11 -18.00
N ASP A 60 1.80 11.61 -17.45
CA ASP A 60 2.46 12.84 -17.89
C ASP A 60 3.00 12.71 -19.33
N GLU A 61 3.59 11.56 -19.67
CA GLU A 61 4.02 11.23 -21.03
C GLU A 61 2.85 11.29 -22.03
N ILE A 62 1.70 10.70 -21.65
CA ILE A 62 0.48 10.69 -22.45
C ILE A 62 -0.09 12.10 -22.64
N TYR A 63 0.01 12.97 -21.62
CA TYR A 63 -0.38 14.36 -21.73
C TYR A 63 0.53 15.16 -22.67
N LYS A 64 1.84 14.92 -22.64
CA LYS A 64 2.82 15.58 -23.50
C LYS A 64 2.69 15.15 -24.96
N THR A 65 2.40 13.86 -25.19
CA THR A 65 2.35 13.27 -26.52
C THR A 65 1.09 12.40 -26.70
N PRO A 66 -0.09 13.01 -26.94
CA PRO A 66 -1.37 12.29 -27.04
C PRO A 66 -1.44 11.27 -28.19
N SER A 67 -0.55 11.36 -29.19
CA SER A 67 -0.48 10.40 -30.30
C SER A 67 -0.06 9.00 -29.85
N LEU A 68 0.65 8.86 -28.73
CA LEU A 68 1.07 7.57 -28.15
C LEU A 68 -0.12 6.69 -27.73
N ILE A 69 -1.27 7.31 -27.44
CA ILE A 69 -2.52 6.64 -27.07
C ILE A 69 -2.99 5.66 -28.16
N SER A 70 -2.68 5.96 -29.42
CA SER A 70 -3.11 5.14 -30.57
C SER A 70 -2.24 3.89 -30.79
N SER A 71 -1.07 3.84 -30.16
CA SER A 71 -0.06 2.78 -30.29
C SER A 71 0.05 1.87 -29.06
N VAL A 72 -0.53 2.26 -27.91
CA VAL A 72 -0.40 1.55 -26.61
C VAL A 72 -1.73 0.88 -26.22
N SER A 73 -2.41 0.27 -27.18
CA SER A 73 -3.63 -0.49 -26.93
C SER A 73 -3.28 -1.85 -26.32
N ASN A 74 -3.43 -2.00 -25.00
CA ASN A 74 -3.34 -3.26 -24.24
C ASN A 74 -1.95 -3.91 -24.19
N ASP A 75 -0.88 -3.13 -24.23
CA ASP A 75 0.47 -3.67 -23.98
C ASP A 75 0.80 -3.66 -22.48
N GLU A 76 1.35 -4.78 -22.03
CA GLU A 76 1.96 -4.92 -20.71
C GLU A 76 3.38 -4.35 -20.80
N ILE A 77 3.60 -3.19 -20.18
CA ILE A 77 4.92 -2.56 -20.16
C ILE A 77 5.60 -2.95 -18.86
N ASP A 78 6.63 -3.79 -18.96
CA ASP A 78 7.53 -4.06 -17.83
C ASP A 78 8.46 -2.84 -17.64
N LEU A 79 8.27 -2.12 -16.53
CA LEU A 79 9.07 -0.95 -16.18
C LEU A 79 10.32 -1.28 -15.36
N GLY A 80 10.71 -2.55 -15.26
CA GLY A 80 11.97 -2.97 -14.64
C GLY A 80 11.99 -2.88 -13.11
N TYR A 81 10.81 -2.74 -12.48
CA TYR A 81 10.66 -2.69 -11.02
C TYR A 81 9.93 -3.90 -10.42
N GLY A 82 9.61 -4.92 -11.23
CA GLY A 82 8.82 -6.09 -10.82
C GLY A 82 7.31 -5.80 -10.70
N ASP A 83 6.87 -4.63 -11.18
CA ASP A 83 5.49 -4.21 -11.23
C ASP A 83 4.97 -4.35 -12.67
N ASN A 84 3.87 -5.06 -12.87
CA ASN A 84 3.22 -5.15 -14.17
C ASN A 84 2.29 -3.94 -14.35
N VAL A 85 2.45 -3.23 -15.46
CA VAL A 85 1.60 -2.08 -15.82
C VAL A 85 0.71 -2.45 -16.99
N THR A 86 -0.59 -2.30 -16.80
CA THR A 86 -1.59 -2.45 -17.86
C THR A 86 -2.18 -1.08 -18.19
N ILE A 87 -2.02 -0.64 -19.43
CA ILE A 87 -2.59 0.62 -19.92
C ILE A 87 -3.84 0.30 -20.72
N ASN A 88 -5.00 0.71 -20.21
CA ASN A 88 -6.30 0.54 -20.86
C ASN A 88 -6.79 1.89 -21.40
N VAL A 89 -6.69 2.08 -22.71
CA VAL A 89 -7.25 3.25 -23.37
C VAL A 89 -8.69 2.93 -23.80
N ALA A 90 -9.67 3.55 -23.14
CA ALA A 90 -11.07 3.38 -23.49
C ALA A 90 -11.60 4.61 -24.24
N SER A 91 -11.97 4.44 -25.51
CA SER A 91 -12.70 5.46 -26.28
C SER A 91 -14.23 5.36 -26.14
N GLY A 92 -14.73 4.47 -25.27
CA GLY A 92 -16.16 4.17 -25.13
C GLY A 92 -16.80 4.77 -23.87
N GLY A 93 -17.95 5.42 -24.04
CA GLY A 93 -18.77 6.06 -22.98
C GLY A 93 -19.29 7.43 -23.43
N SER A 94 -20.15 8.07 -22.62
CA SER A 94 -20.59 9.47 -22.81
C SER A 94 -19.44 10.45 -22.57
N ILE A 95 -18.38 10.35 -23.36
CA ILE A 95 -17.21 11.22 -23.32
C ILE A 95 -17.51 12.44 -24.18
N PRO A 96 -17.28 13.68 -23.70
CA PRO A 96 -17.45 14.87 -24.51
C PRO A 96 -16.62 14.80 -25.80
N THR A 97 -17.21 15.25 -26.91
CA THR A 97 -16.57 15.28 -28.22
C THR A 97 -15.24 16.05 -28.14
N GLY A 98 -14.15 15.46 -28.65
CA GLY A 98 -12.81 16.06 -28.55
C GLY A 98 -11.94 15.50 -27.41
N LEU A 99 -12.44 14.56 -26.61
CA LEU A 99 -11.68 13.92 -25.52
C LEU A 99 -11.66 12.38 -25.66
N LYS A 100 -10.61 11.75 -25.17
CA LYS A 100 -10.47 10.29 -24.95
C LYS A 100 -10.27 10.03 -23.47
N LYS A 101 -10.76 8.89 -22.97
CA LYS A 101 -10.53 8.43 -21.61
C LYS A 101 -9.33 7.48 -21.60
N VAL A 102 -8.35 7.76 -20.76
CA VAL A 102 -7.17 6.93 -20.55
C VAL A 102 -7.21 6.41 -19.13
N GLU A 103 -7.10 5.09 -19.00
CA GLU A 103 -6.98 4.43 -17.71
C GLU A 103 -5.63 3.72 -17.64
N ILE A 104 -4.84 4.04 -16.62
CA ILE A 104 -3.57 3.38 -16.35
C ILE A 104 -3.78 2.56 -15.09
N GLU A 105 -3.55 1.25 -15.18
CA GLU A 105 -3.59 0.35 -14.05
C GLU A 105 -2.19 -0.21 -13.78
N VAL A 106 -1.69 -0.02 -12.57
CA VAL A 106 -0.39 -0.53 -12.13
C VAL A 106 -0.60 -1.53 -11.02
N PHE A 107 -0.14 -2.76 -11.21
CA PHE A 107 -0.15 -3.79 -10.17
C PHE A 107 1.11 -3.69 -9.33
N TYR A 108 0.95 -3.66 -7.99
CA TYR A 108 2.05 -3.60 -7.02
C TYR A 108 2.03 -4.78 -6.03
N ALA A 109 1.07 -5.68 -6.21
CA ALA A 109 0.96 -7.01 -5.62
C ALA A 109 0.02 -7.86 -6.51
N PRO A 110 -0.01 -9.20 -6.38
CA PRO A 110 -0.83 -10.07 -7.24
C PRO A 110 -2.31 -9.67 -7.31
N ASP A 111 -2.88 -9.25 -6.18
CA ASP A 111 -4.29 -8.85 -6.07
C ASP A 111 -4.48 -7.37 -5.70
N ARG A 112 -3.45 -6.52 -5.92
CA ARG A 112 -3.53 -5.09 -5.59
C ARG A 112 -3.01 -4.23 -6.73
N SER A 113 -3.87 -3.34 -7.22
CA SER A 113 -3.54 -2.37 -8.25
C SER A 113 -3.90 -0.94 -7.84
N VAL A 114 -3.30 0.02 -8.54
CA VAL A 114 -3.69 1.42 -8.52
C VAL A 114 -4.18 1.78 -9.91
N LYS A 115 -5.36 2.37 -9.98
CA LYS A 115 -5.95 2.85 -11.23
C LYS A 115 -5.97 4.37 -11.27
N LEU A 116 -5.34 4.93 -12.28
CA LEU A 116 -5.41 6.34 -12.62
C LEU A 116 -6.30 6.50 -13.83
N THR A 117 -7.28 7.40 -13.77
CA THR A 117 -8.20 7.67 -14.87
C THR A 117 -8.12 9.13 -15.21
N SER A 118 -7.96 9.42 -16.50
CA SER A 118 -7.91 10.78 -16.97
C SER A 118 -8.57 10.96 -18.33
N LEU A 119 -8.91 12.22 -18.63
CA LEU A 119 -9.41 12.66 -19.91
C LEU A 119 -8.31 13.45 -20.61
N VAL A 120 -8.02 13.05 -21.84
CA VAL A 120 -6.99 13.65 -22.69
C VAL A 120 -7.59 14.06 -24.03
N PRO A 121 -7.12 15.15 -24.65
CA PRO A 121 -7.64 15.58 -25.94
C PRO A 121 -7.55 14.49 -27.00
N SER A 122 -8.63 14.28 -27.76
CA SER A 122 -8.60 13.50 -28.99
C SER A 122 -7.98 14.39 -30.08
N SER A 123 -6.66 14.34 -30.22
CA SER A 123 -5.95 14.92 -31.37
C SER A 123 -6.47 14.34 -32.69
#